data_AF-A0A9E0YF19-F1
#
_entry.id   AF-A0A9E0YF19-F1
#
_cell.length_a   1.000
_cell.length_b   1.000
_cell.length_c   1.000
_cell.angle_alpha   90.00
_cell.angle_beta   90.00
_cell.angle_gamma   90.00
#
_symmetry.space_group_name_H-M   'P 1'
#
loop_
_entity.id
_entity.type
_entity.pdbx_description
1 polymer ?
#
loop_
_entity_poly.entity_id
_entity_poly.type
_entity_poly.pdbx_seq_one_letter_code
_entity_poly.pdbx_strand_id
1 'polypeptide(L)'
;MASRNAVLLALRSAALGLCLGVAGCATAPEQHPLDGKPVKSPRERAQLLIEAANGSLIESDPIGSLQYLEQAEKLDPKYAPIYHAKALAYAYRKDFPAALREMKHSVDLDPENPYALNTYGKFLLDAGRLEEAEPPLKKAGDNPTFRESFKANTNLGILYYRKNEFERADARFMKAINDDPTNSCIAYYYRGHLEVRKNDIPGAAKLYERATQKQCAAFADAHLAVGLMDEREGKLDDARKKYLEIRQNFPDSKASDAAMERLKKIP
;
A
#
# COMPACT_ATOMS: atom_id res chain seq x y z
N MET A 1 17.65 -33.40 -17.38
CA MET A 1 17.65 -33.79 -18.81
C MET A 1 16.20 -33.70 -19.28
N ALA A 2 15.76 -32.61 -19.89
CA ALA A 2 16.02 -32.16 -21.27
C ALA A 2 15.16 -32.88 -22.32
N SER A 3 14.10 -32.21 -22.77
CA SER A 3 13.74 -31.95 -24.19
C SER A 3 12.58 -30.93 -24.14
N ARG A 4 12.61 -29.68 -24.63
CA ARG A 4 13.26 -28.97 -25.74
C ARG A 4 12.82 -29.46 -27.13
N ASN A 5 12.03 -28.59 -27.76
CA ASN A 5 11.85 -28.36 -29.20
C ASN A 5 10.82 -29.22 -29.97
N ALA A 6 9.61 -28.68 -30.04
CA ALA A 6 8.76 -28.67 -31.23
C ALA A 6 8.21 -27.23 -31.28
N VAL A 7 8.27 -26.43 -32.34
CA VAL A 7 7.93 -26.71 -33.73
C VAL A 7 8.67 -25.69 -34.59
N LEU A 8 9.45 -26.17 -35.56
CA LEU A 8 10.10 -25.39 -36.60
C LEU A 8 9.95 -26.21 -37.89
N LEU A 9 8.94 -25.89 -38.70
CA LEU A 9 8.71 -26.31 -40.09
C LEU A 9 7.50 -25.48 -40.55
N ALA A 10 7.50 -24.72 -41.64
CA ALA A 10 7.81 -25.19 -42.98
C ALA A 10 8.34 -24.07 -43.90
N LEU A 11 9.18 -24.50 -44.83
CA LEU A 11 9.75 -23.76 -45.97
C LEU A 11 9.16 -24.31 -47.28
N ARG A 12 9.28 -23.48 -48.33
CA ARG A 12 9.13 -23.70 -49.81
C ARG A 12 7.76 -23.28 -50.37
N SER A 13 7.67 -22.43 -51.40
CA SER A 13 8.32 -22.52 -52.73
C SER A 13 8.35 -21.11 -53.40
N ALA A 14 9.48 -20.61 -53.88
CA ALA A 14 9.96 -20.64 -55.28
C ALA A 14 9.34 -19.58 -56.23
N ALA A 15 10.15 -18.61 -56.69
CA ALA A 15 10.38 -18.30 -58.11
C ALA A 15 11.43 -17.18 -58.27
N LEU A 16 12.43 -17.47 -59.10
CA LEU A 16 13.50 -16.61 -59.56
C LEU A 16 13.00 -15.70 -60.69
N GLY A 17 13.37 -14.42 -60.70
CA GLY A 17 13.17 -13.51 -61.83
C GLY A 17 14.23 -12.42 -61.80
N LEU A 18 15.25 -12.56 -62.65
CA LEU A 18 16.39 -11.65 -62.82
C LEU A 18 16.04 -10.59 -63.87
N CYS A 19 16.29 -9.30 -63.62
CA CYS A 19 16.65 -8.34 -64.66
C CYS A 19 17.43 -7.15 -64.08
N LEU A 20 18.56 -6.86 -64.72
CA LEU A 20 19.56 -5.84 -64.41
C LEU A 20 19.15 -4.46 -64.96
N GLY A 21 19.61 -3.37 -64.32
CA GLY A 21 19.92 -2.14 -65.07
C GLY A 21 19.77 -0.78 -64.38
N VAL A 22 20.94 -0.22 -64.03
CA VAL A 22 21.42 1.18 -64.20
C VAL A 22 20.90 2.36 -63.34
N ALA A 23 21.90 3.02 -62.72
CA ALA A 23 22.13 4.45 -62.45
C ALA A 23 21.07 5.30 -61.72
N GLY A 24 21.55 5.97 -60.66
CA GLY A 24 20.75 6.86 -59.82
C GLY A 24 20.66 8.31 -60.29
N CYS A 25 19.60 8.97 -59.84
CA CYS A 25 19.61 10.21 -59.06
C CYS A 25 18.18 10.46 -58.53
N ALA A 26 18.11 10.97 -57.29
CA ALA A 26 17.01 11.73 -56.69
C ALA A 26 15.59 11.13 -56.76
N THR A 27 15.09 10.66 -55.62
CA THR A 27 14.13 11.37 -54.75
C THR A 27 13.76 10.44 -53.62
N ALA A 28 13.81 10.91 -52.37
CA ALA A 28 13.29 10.17 -51.24
C ALA A 28 11.77 9.97 -51.40
N PRO A 29 11.23 8.78 -51.13
CA PRO A 29 9.90 8.65 -50.57
C PRO A 29 10.05 8.54 -49.05
N GLU A 30 9.76 9.66 -48.41
CA GLU A 30 9.24 9.69 -47.07
C GLU A 30 8.05 8.71 -46.94
N GLN A 31 7.87 8.17 -45.73
CA GLN A 31 6.70 7.41 -45.26
C GLN A 31 6.71 5.89 -45.50
N HIS A 32 7.23 5.16 -44.51
CA HIS A 32 6.59 3.92 -44.08
C HIS A 32 5.69 4.23 -42.87
N PRO A 33 4.35 4.26 -43.04
CA PRO A 33 3.44 4.40 -41.93
C PRO A 33 3.42 3.09 -41.15
N LEU A 34 3.95 3.09 -39.94
CA LEU A 34 3.71 2.01 -38.99
C LEU A 34 2.22 2.03 -38.62
N ASP A 35 1.46 1.14 -39.24
CA ASP A 35 0.15 0.60 -38.83
C ASP A 35 -0.54 1.33 -37.66
N GLY A 36 -1.21 2.45 -37.93
CA GLY A 36 -2.45 2.93 -37.29
C GLY A 36 -2.57 3.01 -35.76
N LYS A 37 -1.53 2.68 -34.98
CA LYS A 37 -1.54 2.75 -33.53
C LYS A 37 -1.06 4.15 -33.12
N PRO A 38 -1.82 4.88 -32.29
CA PRO A 38 -1.39 6.19 -31.85
C PRO A 38 -0.03 6.08 -31.16
N VAL A 39 0.93 6.92 -31.58
CA VAL A 39 2.20 7.08 -30.89
C VAL A 39 1.88 7.57 -29.48
N LYS A 40 2.13 6.74 -28.47
CA LYS A 40 1.89 7.09 -27.07
C LYS A 40 2.64 8.36 -26.73
N SER A 41 1.96 9.34 -26.15
CA SER A 41 2.57 10.57 -25.63
C SER A 41 3.66 10.28 -24.60
N PRO A 42 4.58 11.22 -24.31
CA PRO A 42 5.57 11.05 -23.25
C PRO A 42 4.94 10.64 -21.90
N ARG A 43 3.78 11.22 -21.56
CA ARG A 43 3.03 10.89 -20.33
C ARG A 43 2.48 9.46 -20.36
N GLU A 44 1.86 9.04 -21.45
CA GLU A 44 1.35 7.65 -21.56
C GLU A 44 2.50 6.62 -21.51
N ARG A 45 3.68 6.96 -22.05
CA ARG A 45 4.87 6.12 -21.91
C ARG A 45 5.39 6.10 -20.47
N ALA A 46 5.41 7.25 -19.79
CA ALA A 46 5.77 7.32 -18.38
C ALA A 46 4.82 6.50 -17.49
N GLN A 47 3.51 6.51 -17.79
CA GLN A 47 2.51 5.69 -17.08
C GLN A 47 2.82 4.19 -17.19
N LEU A 48 3.14 3.70 -18.38
CA LEU A 48 3.51 2.28 -18.56
C LEU A 48 4.80 1.91 -17.84
N LEU A 49 5.75 2.83 -17.78
CA LEU A 49 6.98 2.62 -17.00
C LEU A 49 6.69 2.58 -15.49
N ILE A 50 5.72 3.35 -14.99
CA ILE A 50 5.24 3.23 -13.60
C ILE A 50 4.57 1.87 -13.38
N GLU A 51 3.75 1.39 -14.33
CA GLU A 51 3.14 0.06 -14.24
C GLU A 51 4.20 -1.04 -14.20
N ALA A 52 5.22 -0.97 -15.07
CA ALA A 52 6.37 -1.87 -15.04
C ALA A 52 7.13 -1.78 -13.71
N ALA A 53 7.35 -0.57 -13.19
CA ALA A 53 8.00 -0.35 -11.91
C ALA A 53 7.23 -0.96 -10.73
N ASN A 54 5.90 -0.89 -10.76
CA ASN A 54 5.03 -1.53 -9.77
C ASN A 54 5.10 -3.06 -9.88
N GLY A 55 5.14 -3.59 -11.11
CA GLY A 55 5.39 -5.02 -11.37
C GLY A 55 6.71 -5.49 -10.76
N SER A 56 7.81 -4.75 -10.97
CA SER A 56 9.10 -5.08 -10.36
C SER A 56 9.06 -5.05 -8.82
N LEU A 57 8.31 -4.14 -8.20
CA LEU A 57 8.14 -4.16 -6.74
C LEU A 57 7.39 -5.39 -6.24
N ILE A 58 6.38 -5.87 -6.98
CA ILE A 58 5.67 -7.10 -6.66
C ILE A 58 6.63 -8.30 -6.71
N GLU A 59 7.54 -8.30 -7.67
CA GLU A 59 8.62 -9.29 -7.80
C GLU A 59 9.75 -9.10 -6.77
N SER A 60 9.60 -8.17 -5.82
CA SER A 60 10.60 -7.84 -4.80
C SER A 60 11.93 -7.31 -5.38
N ASP A 61 11.88 -6.71 -6.58
CA ASP A 61 12.98 -6.00 -7.22
C ASP A 61 12.78 -4.47 -7.18
N PRO A 62 13.15 -3.82 -6.07
CA PRO A 62 13.07 -2.37 -5.98
C PRO A 62 14.15 -1.64 -6.80
N ILE A 63 15.18 -2.33 -7.27
CA ILE A 63 16.22 -1.72 -8.12
C ILE A 63 15.69 -1.59 -9.55
N GLY A 64 15.15 -2.66 -10.12
CA GLY A 64 14.46 -2.61 -11.41
C GLY A 64 13.30 -1.61 -11.41
N SER A 65 12.55 -1.55 -10.32
CA SER A 65 11.50 -0.53 -10.13
C SER A 65 12.04 0.89 -10.30
N LEU A 66 13.11 1.24 -9.58
CA LEU A 66 13.73 2.57 -9.68
C LEU A 66 14.28 2.86 -11.08
N GLN A 67 14.82 1.86 -11.79
CA GLN A 67 15.30 2.04 -13.16
C GLN A 67 14.19 2.38 -14.16
N TYR A 68 13.01 1.75 -14.02
CA TYR A 68 11.85 2.13 -14.83
C TYR A 68 11.36 3.55 -14.48
N LEU A 69 11.38 3.92 -13.21
CA LEU A 69 10.95 5.24 -12.76
C LEU A 69 11.91 6.36 -13.18
N GLU A 70 13.21 6.10 -13.23
CA GLU A 70 14.19 7.03 -13.80
C GLU A 70 13.95 7.26 -15.30
N GLN A 71 13.54 6.23 -16.04
CA GLN A 71 13.15 6.38 -17.44
C GLN A 71 11.83 7.16 -17.57
N ALA A 72 10.86 6.92 -16.69
CA ALA A 72 9.60 7.65 -16.66
C ALA A 72 9.85 9.14 -16.39
N GLU A 73 10.73 9.44 -15.44
CA GLU A 73 11.12 10.81 -15.06
C GLU A 73 11.74 11.58 -16.23
N LYS A 74 12.59 10.91 -17.04
CA LYS A 74 13.14 11.52 -18.26
C LYS A 74 12.08 11.87 -19.30
N LEU A 75 10.94 11.17 -19.30
CA LEU A 75 9.84 11.41 -20.25
C LEU A 75 8.88 12.50 -19.79
N ASP A 76 8.55 12.55 -18.49
CA ASP A 76 7.68 13.57 -17.91
C ASP A 76 8.09 13.90 -16.45
N PRO A 77 9.07 14.80 -16.24
CA PRO A 77 9.59 15.12 -14.91
C PRO A 77 8.61 15.90 -14.02
N LYS A 78 7.41 16.24 -14.52
CA LYS A 78 6.36 16.91 -13.73
C LYS A 78 5.18 15.98 -13.42
N TYR A 79 5.30 14.69 -13.75
CA TYR A 79 4.24 13.73 -13.48
C TYR A 79 4.36 13.18 -12.05
N ALA A 80 3.57 13.76 -11.14
CA ALA A 80 3.57 13.41 -9.70
C ALA A 80 3.56 11.90 -9.40
N PRO A 81 2.79 11.03 -10.11
CA PRO A 81 2.77 9.59 -9.85
C PRO A 81 4.13 8.89 -9.96
N ILE A 82 5.09 9.43 -10.73
CA ILE A 82 6.45 8.89 -10.80
C ILE A 82 7.11 8.97 -9.42
N TYR A 83 7.02 10.13 -8.79
CA TYR A 83 7.63 10.41 -7.50
C TYR A 83 6.92 9.69 -6.36
N HIS A 84 5.59 9.51 -6.45
CA HIS A 84 4.86 8.60 -5.56
C HIS A 84 5.44 7.19 -5.67
N ALA A 85 5.57 6.64 -6.88
CA ALA A 85 6.09 5.29 -7.08
C ALA A 85 7.56 5.15 -6.62
N LYS A 86 8.42 6.16 -6.85
CA LYS A 86 9.81 6.19 -6.33
C LYS A 86 9.80 6.13 -4.81
N ALA A 87 8.92 6.88 -4.16
CA ALA A 87 8.79 6.87 -2.72
C ALA A 87 8.42 5.47 -2.17
N LEU A 88 7.50 4.76 -2.83
CA LEU A 88 7.14 3.39 -2.47
C LEU A 88 8.32 2.43 -2.66
N ALA A 89 9.07 2.57 -3.75
CA ALA A 89 10.26 1.76 -4.01
C ALA A 89 11.36 1.97 -2.96
N TYR A 90 11.62 3.23 -2.56
CA TYR A 90 12.55 3.54 -1.47
C TYR A 90 12.05 3.03 -0.11
N ALA A 91 10.75 3.16 0.18
CA ALA A 91 10.16 2.64 1.40
C ALA A 91 10.27 1.10 1.48
N TYR A 92 10.08 0.40 0.36
CA TYR A 92 10.29 -1.05 0.26
C TYR A 92 11.73 -1.44 0.62
N ARG A 93 12.71 -0.63 0.20
CA ARG A 93 14.13 -0.77 0.57
C ARG A 93 14.47 -0.29 1.98
N LYS A 94 13.47 0.17 2.75
CA LYS A 94 13.64 0.79 4.09
C LYS A 94 14.47 2.07 4.08
N ASP A 95 14.66 2.72 2.92
CA ASP A 95 15.25 4.05 2.82
C ASP A 95 14.16 5.10 3.03
N PHE A 96 13.73 5.23 4.28
CA PHE A 96 12.68 6.17 4.68
C PHE A 96 13.03 7.64 4.40
N PRO A 97 14.29 8.11 4.56
CA PRO A 97 14.67 9.46 4.15
C PRO A 97 14.44 9.73 2.66
N ALA A 98 14.84 8.81 1.76
CA ALA A 98 14.57 8.97 0.33
C ALA A 98 13.07 8.90 0.02
N ALA A 99 12.35 7.96 0.64
CA ALA A 99 10.91 7.82 0.49
C ALA A 99 10.15 9.10 0.84
N LEU A 100 10.50 9.74 1.96
CA LEU A 100 9.91 11.02 2.37
C LEU A 100 10.21 12.17 1.39
N ARG A 101 11.42 12.23 0.84
CA ARG A 101 11.79 13.26 -0.16
C ARG A 101 10.97 13.11 -1.44
N GLU A 102 10.93 11.91 -2.03
CA GLU A 102 10.19 11.67 -3.27
C GLU A 102 8.67 11.86 -3.06
N MET A 103 8.15 11.42 -1.91
CA MET A 103 6.73 11.60 -1.60
C MET A 103 6.37 13.09 -1.41
N LYS A 104 7.25 13.86 -0.76
CA LYS A 104 7.07 15.31 -0.67
C LYS A 104 7.04 15.93 -2.07
N HIS A 105 7.97 15.55 -2.95
CA HIS A 105 8.00 16.06 -4.33
C HIS A 105 6.75 15.70 -5.12
N SER A 106 6.20 14.49 -4.94
CA SER A 106 4.90 14.09 -5.49
C SER A 106 3.76 15.03 -5.05
N VAL A 107 3.68 15.32 -3.74
CA VAL A 107 2.67 16.23 -3.17
C VAL A 107 2.89 17.67 -3.61
N ASP A 108 4.13 18.12 -3.78
CA ASP A 108 4.45 19.46 -4.28
C ASP A 108 3.98 19.63 -5.74
N LEU A 109 4.03 18.57 -6.56
CA LEU A 109 3.57 18.57 -7.95
C LEU A 109 2.03 18.46 -8.10
N ASP A 110 1.38 17.73 -7.21
CA ASP A 110 -0.08 17.54 -7.20
C ASP A 110 -0.64 17.62 -5.77
N PRO A 111 -0.83 18.85 -5.25
CA PRO A 111 -1.16 19.09 -3.85
C PRO A 111 -2.61 18.75 -3.48
N GLU A 112 -3.46 18.43 -4.45
CA GLU A 112 -4.87 18.08 -4.22
C GLU A 112 -5.11 16.57 -4.24
N ASN A 113 -4.10 15.77 -4.59
CA ASN A 113 -4.24 14.33 -4.70
C ASN A 113 -4.38 13.66 -3.33
N PRO A 114 -5.57 13.14 -2.97
CA PRO A 114 -5.80 12.61 -1.62
C PRO A 114 -5.03 11.31 -1.37
N TYR A 115 -4.69 10.55 -2.43
CA TYR A 115 -3.86 9.35 -2.31
C TYR A 115 -2.43 9.71 -1.94
N ALA A 116 -1.82 10.67 -2.63
CA ALA A 116 -0.46 11.14 -2.33
C ALA A 116 -0.39 11.80 -0.94
N LEU A 117 -1.37 12.65 -0.60
CA LEU A 117 -1.47 13.28 0.72
C LEU A 117 -1.58 12.26 1.85
N ASN A 118 -2.43 11.23 1.70
CA ASN A 118 -2.54 10.15 2.68
C ASN A 118 -1.21 9.39 2.84
N THR A 119 -0.55 9.02 1.74
CA THR A 119 0.74 8.30 1.81
C THR A 119 1.82 9.15 2.44
N TYR A 120 1.90 10.44 2.08
CA TYR A 120 2.86 11.37 2.66
C TYR A 120 2.64 11.55 4.17
N GLY A 121 1.40 11.82 4.56
CA GLY A 121 1.00 11.93 5.95
C GLY A 121 1.30 10.67 6.75
N LYS A 122 1.09 9.48 6.16
CA LYS A 122 1.48 8.20 6.78
C LYS A 122 2.99 8.09 6.96
N PHE A 123 3.80 8.43 5.97
CA PHE A 123 5.26 8.37 6.09
C PHE A 123 5.77 9.32 7.17
N LEU A 124 5.18 10.52 7.28
CA LEU A 124 5.50 11.47 8.35
C LEU A 124 5.11 10.93 9.72
N LEU A 125 3.93 10.32 9.84
CA LEU A 125 3.45 9.68 11.06
C LEU A 125 4.38 8.53 11.50
N ASP A 126 4.79 7.67 10.57
CA ASP A 126 5.71 6.57 10.84
C ASP A 126 7.10 7.07 11.26
N ALA A 127 7.53 8.21 10.72
CA ALA A 127 8.77 8.90 11.11
C ALA A 127 8.63 9.72 12.42
N GLY A 128 7.46 9.74 13.06
CA GLY A 128 7.21 10.50 14.29
C GLY A 128 7.09 12.02 14.09
N ARG A 129 7.01 12.51 12.84
CA ARG A 129 6.86 13.94 12.49
C ARG A 129 5.38 14.32 12.55
N LEU A 130 4.81 14.32 13.76
CA LEU A 130 3.36 14.40 13.98
C LEU A 130 2.77 15.72 13.50
N GLU A 131 3.45 16.84 13.73
CA GLU A 131 3.00 18.18 13.35
C GLU A 131 2.91 18.33 11.84
N GLU A 132 3.86 17.75 11.11
CA GLU A 132 3.89 17.78 9.65
C GLU A 132 2.91 16.78 9.02
N ALA A 133 2.61 15.68 9.71
CA ALA A 133 1.67 14.67 9.25
C ALA A 133 0.22 15.15 9.30
N GLU A 134 -0.14 16.03 10.23
CA GLU A 134 -1.52 16.45 10.46
C GLU A 134 -2.16 17.14 9.24
N PRO A 135 -1.55 18.16 8.59
CA PRO A 135 -2.14 18.83 7.43
C PRO A 135 -2.47 17.92 6.24
N PRO A 136 -1.55 17.09 5.71
CA PRO A 136 -1.85 16.22 4.58
C PRO A 136 -2.86 15.12 4.93
N LEU A 137 -2.79 14.54 6.14
CA LEU A 137 -3.78 13.54 6.58
C LEU A 137 -5.18 14.16 6.74
N LYS A 138 -5.27 15.36 7.31
CA LYS A 138 -6.55 16.08 7.44
C LYS A 138 -7.14 16.40 6.08
N LYS A 139 -6.32 16.90 5.15
CA LYS A 139 -6.77 17.22 3.78
C LYS A 139 -7.28 15.98 3.04
N ALA A 140 -6.57 14.84 3.15
CA ALA A 140 -7.02 13.58 2.56
C ALA A 140 -8.29 13.04 3.25
N GLY A 141 -8.33 13.02 4.58
CA GLY A 141 -9.46 12.45 5.35
C GLY A 141 -10.74 13.28 5.32
N ASP A 142 -10.65 14.57 4.99
CA ASP A 142 -11.81 15.46 4.80
C ASP A 142 -12.23 15.58 3.31
N ASN A 143 -11.52 14.93 2.37
CA ASN A 143 -11.87 14.97 0.95
C ASN A 143 -13.07 14.05 0.65
N PRO A 144 -14.22 14.59 0.18
CA PRO A 144 -15.45 13.82 -0.01
C PRO A 144 -15.42 12.87 -1.22
N THR A 145 -14.48 13.07 -2.16
CA THR A 145 -14.32 12.22 -3.34
C THR A 145 -13.28 11.13 -3.16
N PHE A 146 -12.54 11.14 -2.04
CA PHE A 146 -11.52 10.16 -1.76
C PHE A 146 -12.15 8.86 -1.24
N ARG A 147 -12.25 7.86 -2.12
CA ARG A 147 -12.84 6.54 -1.77
C ARG A 147 -12.13 5.80 -0.63
N GLU A 148 -10.86 6.13 -0.37
CA GLU A 148 -10.09 5.54 0.72
C GLU A 148 -9.89 6.51 1.90
N SER A 149 -10.81 7.48 2.08
CA SER A 149 -10.81 8.44 3.20
C SER A 149 -10.71 7.76 4.56
N PHE A 150 -11.26 6.55 4.71
CA PHE A 150 -11.15 5.76 5.93
C PHE A 150 -9.69 5.48 6.34
N LYS A 151 -8.77 5.31 5.37
CA LYS A 151 -7.33 5.12 5.65
C LYS A 151 -6.71 6.40 6.20
N ALA A 152 -7.01 7.54 5.58
CA ALA A 152 -6.52 8.84 6.04
C ALA A 152 -7.09 9.21 7.41
N ASN A 153 -8.39 8.99 7.65
CA ASN A 153 -9.02 9.20 8.95
C ASN A 153 -8.46 8.24 10.02
N THR A 154 -8.15 6.98 9.66
CA THR A 154 -7.45 6.06 10.57
C THR A 154 -6.07 6.59 10.95
N ASN A 155 -5.26 7.00 9.97
CA ASN A 155 -3.93 7.56 10.22
C ASN A 155 -4.00 8.84 11.07
N LEU A 156 -4.98 9.72 10.80
CA LEU A 156 -5.20 10.93 11.57
C LEU A 156 -5.67 10.62 13.01
N GLY A 157 -6.47 9.57 13.20
CA GLY A 157 -6.84 9.08 14.52
C GLY A 157 -5.62 8.57 15.30
N ILE A 158 -4.72 7.80 14.65
CA ILE A 158 -3.46 7.34 15.27
C ILE A 158 -2.57 8.53 15.64
N LEU A 159 -2.50 9.54 14.78
CA LEU A 159 -1.77 10.78 15.05
C LEU A 159 -2.28 11.44 16.33
N TYR A 160 -3.60 11.67 16.45
CA TYR A 160 -4.17 12.27 17.66
C TYR A 160 -4.01 11.37 18.88
N TYR A 161 -4.12 10.05 18.72
CA TYR A 161 -3.85 9.09 19.79
C TYR A 161 -2.42 9.24 20.32
N ARG A 162 -1.41 9.37 19.44
CA ARG A 162 0.00 9.59 19.82
C ARG A 162 0.24 10.95 20.47
N LYS A 163 -0.55 11.97 20.14
CA LYS A 163 -0.55 13.29 20.80
C LYS A 163 -1.31 13.31 22.13
N ASN A 164 -1.89 12.19 22.55
CA ASN A 164 -2.79 12.08 23.70
C ASN A 164 -4.10 12.91 23.57
N GLU A 165 -4.53 13.21 22.35
CA GLU A 165 -5.76 13.95 22.05
C GLU A 165 -6.90 12.96 21.76
N PHE A 166 -7.36 12.25 22.80
CA PHE A 166 -8.20 11.05 22.65
C PHE A 166 -9.58 11.29 22.06
N GLU A 167 -10.21 12.43 22.36
CA GLU A 167 -11.51 12.80 21.81
C GLU A 167 -11.41 13.05 20.30
N ARG A 168 -10.33 13.71 19.86
CA ARG A 168 -10.05 13.92 18.44
C ARG A 168 -9.71 12.60 17.76
N ALA A 169 -8.98 11.71 18.43
CA ALA A 169 -8.68 10.37 17.94
C ALA A 169 -9.95 9.56 17.72
N ASP A 170 -10.84 9.48 18.71
CA ASP A 170 -12.10 8.74 18.63
C ASP A 170 -12.99 9.25 17.50
N ALA A 171 -13.12 10.59 17.35
CA ALA A 171 -13.88 11.19 16.27
C ALA A 171 -13.37 10.77 14.88
N ARG A 172 -12.04 10.70 14.70
CA ARG A 172 -11.43 10.26 13.43
C ARG A 172 -11.56 8.77 13.19
N PHE A 173 -11.43 7.95 14.22
CA PHE A 173 -11.69 6.51 14.09
C PHE A 173 -13.16 6.21 13.79
N MET A 174 -14.09 6.92 14.43
CA MET A 174 -15.52 6.83 14.12
C MET A 174 -15.80 7.21 12.67
N LYS A 175 -15.19 8.29 12.17
CA LYS A 175 -15.33 8.68 10.77
C LYS A 175 -14.82 7.58 9.82
N ALA A 176 -13.65 7.01 10.10
CA ALA A 176 -13.12 5.90 9.32
C ALA A 176 -14.08 4.70 9.28
N ILE A 177 -14.62 4.31 10.44
CA ILE A 177 -15.57 3.20 10.56
C ILE A 177 -16.88 3.49 9.80
N ASN A 178 -17.36 4.73 9.82
CA ASN A 178 -18.58 5.10 9.09
C ASN A 178 -18.35 5.11 7.58
N ASP A 179 -17.18 5.56 7.12
CA ASP A 179 -16.80 5.59 5.71
C ASP A 179 -16.64 4.17 5.14
N ASP A 180 -15.96 3.28 5.89
CA ASP A 180 -15.81 1.87 5.52
C ASP A 180 -15.76 0.97 6.78
N PRO A 181 -16.90 0.40 7.20
CA PRO A 181 -16.96 -0.43 8.41
C PRO A 181 -16.31 -1.80 8.22
N THR A 182 -15.99 -2.18 6.98
CA THR A 182 -15.46 -3.51 6.65
C THR A 182 -13.93 -3.51 6.67
N ASN A 183 -13.31 -2.40 6.25
CA ASN A 183 -11.86 -2.28 6.15
C ASN A 183 -11.20 -1.46 7.27
N SER A 184 -11.98 -0.93 8.22
CA SER A 184 -11.50 -0.07 9.32
C SER A 184 -10.98 -0.84 10.56
N CYS A 185 -10.28 -1.95 10.34
CA CYS A 185 -9.77 -2.85 11.39
C CYS A 185 -8.95 -2.12 12.46
N ILE A 186 -8.03 -1.27 12.01
CA ILE A 186 -7.13 -0.50 12.87
C ILE A 186 -7.93 0.54 13.67
N ALA A 187 -8.95 1.17 13.07
CA ALA A 187 -9.80 2.13 13.77
C ALA A 187 -10.60 1.46 14.90
N TYR A 188 -11.20 0.29 14.67
CA TYR A 188 -11.84 -0.49 15.73
C TYR A 188 -10.86 -0.85 16.85
N TYR A 189 -9.66 -1.31 16.49
CA TYR A 189 -8.62 -1.64 17.45
C TYR A 189 -8.20 -0.45 18.33
N TYR A 190 -7.90 0.71 17.74
CA TYR A 190 -7.54 1.89 18.54
C TYR A 190 -8.70 2.43 19.36
N ARG A 191 -9.95 2.35 18.89
CA ARG A 191 -11.12 2.67 19.74
C ARG A 191 -11.24 1.70 20.92
N GLY A 192 -10.95 0.42 20.72
CA GLY A 192 -10.85 -0.56 21.81
C GLY A 192 -9.87 -0.10 22.90
N HIS A 193 -8.70 0.42 22.51
CA HIS A 193 -7.74 1.01 23.46
C HIS A 193 -8.28 2.23 24.20
N LEU A 194 -9.05 3.07 23.52
CA LEU A 194 -9.72 4.22 24.16
C LEU A 194 -10.75 3.77 25.20
N GLU A 195 -11.51 2.71 24.94
CA GLU A 195 -12.47 2.15 25.90
C GLU A 195 -11.76 1.47 27.09
N VAL A 196 -10.65 0.77 26.86
CA VAL A 196 -9.81 0.23 27.95
C VAL A 196 -9.36 1.35 28.90
N ARG A 197 -8.99 2.53 28.37
CA ARG A 197 -8.60 3.69 29.19
C ARG A 197 -9.75 4.28 30.00
N LYS A 198 -10.98 4.20 29.47
CA LYS A 198 -12.21 4.58 30.17
C LYS A 198 -12.66 3.49 31.17
N ASN A 199 -11.92 2.38 31.27
CA ASN A 199 -12.26 1.20 32.04
C ASN A 199 -13.55 0.49 31.59
N ASP A 200 -13.98 0.72 30.33
CA ASP A 200 -15.08 -0.01 29.70
C ASP A 200 -14.52 -1.26 28.99
N ILE A 201 -14.31 -2.31 29.78
CA ILE A 201 -13.75 -3.59 29.29
C ILE A 201 -14.72 -4.32 28.35
N PRO A 202 -16.03 -4.40 28.66
CA PRO A 202 -16.99 -4.99 27.72
C PRO A 202 -17.09 -4.23 26.39
N GLY A 203 -17.03 -2.89 26.42
CA GLY A 203 -16.99 -2.05 25.22
C GLY A 203 -15.73 -2.28 24.39
N ALA A 204 -14.57 -2.34 25.05
CA ALA A 204 -13.30 -2.64 24.41
C ALA A 204 -13.29 -4.03 23.73
N ALA A 205 -13.76 -5.08 24.43
CA ALA A 205 -13.82 -6.44 23.91
C ALA A 205 -14.63 -6.49 22.61
N LYS A 206 -15.82 -5.88 22.57
CA LYS A 206 -16.65 -5.80 21.36
C LYS A 206 -15.93 -5.11 20.19
N LEU A 207 -15.18 -4.05 20.46
CA LEU A 207 -14.43 -3.34 19.42
C LEU A 207 -13.26 -4.17 18.90
N TYR A 208 -12.52 -4.85 19.78
CA TYR A 208 -11.46 -5.77 19.36
C TYR A 208 -12.01 -6.96 18.57
N GLU A 209 -13.14 -7.53 18.97
CA GLU A 209 -13.81 -8.59 18.20
C GLU A 209 -14.16 -8.12 16.79
N ARG A 210 -14.69 -6.91 16.62
CA ARG A 210 -14.94 -6.32 15.29
C ARG A 210 -13.66 -6.21 14.46
N ALA A 211 -12.54 -5.88 15.11
CA ALA A 211 -11.21 -5.84 14.49
C ALA A 211 -10.62 -7.23 14.17
N THR A 212 -11.34 -8.34 14.41
CA THR A 212 -10.95 -9.71 14.04
C THR A 212 -11.87 -10.36 13.00
N GLN A 213 -12.92 -9.66 12.56
CA GLN A 213 -13.94 -10.23 11.67
C GLN A 213 -13.69 -9.90 10.20
N LYS A 214 -14.11 -10.80 9.31
CA LYS A 214 -14.10 -10.59 7.85
C LYS A 214 -12.71 -10.20 7.32
N GLN A 215 -12.60 -9.06 6.63
CA GLN A 215 -11.35 -8.51 6.08
C GLN A 215 -10.30 -8.22 7.16
N CYS A 216 -10.69 -8.18 8.44
CA CYS A 216 -9.80 -8.00 9.58
C CYS A 216 -9.30 -9.31 10.21
N ALA A 217 -9.68 -10.47 9.68
CA ALA A 217 -9.35 -11.77 10.28
C ALA A 217 -7.84 -12.07 10.37
N ALA A 218 -7.01 -11.38 9.58
CA ALA A 218 -5.56 -11.53 9.63
C ALA A 218 -4.88 -10.60 10.66
N PHE A 219 -5.63 -9.81 11.43
CA PHE A 219 -5.07 -8.80 12.32
C PHE A 219 -4.71 -9.39 13.70
N ALA A 220 -3.53 -10.01 13.79
CA ALA A 220 -3.09 -10.73 14.98
C ALA A 220 -3.12 -9.91 16.30
N ASP A 221 -2.77 -8.62 16.25
CA ASP A 221 -2.79 -7.76 17.45
C ASP A 221 -4.21 -7.56 18.00
N ALA A 222 -5.23 -7.53 17.14
CA ALA A 222 -6.62 -7.47 17.57
C ALA A 222 -7.06 -8.79 18.24
N HIS A 223 -6.62 -9.94 17.71
CA HIS A 223 -6.88 -11.24 18.36
C HIS A 223 -6.24 -11.31 19.74
N LEU A 224 -5.00 -10.83 19.89
CA LEU A 224 -4.34 -10.75 21.19
C LEU A 224 -5.11 -9.84 22.15
N ALA A 225 -5.59 -8.69 21.67
CA ALA A 225 -6.37 -7.78 22.49
C ALA A 225 -7.68 -8.41 22.99
N VAL A 226 -8.37 -9.22 22.16
CA VAL A 226 -9.55 -10.00 22.61
C VAL A 226 -9.18 -10.93 23.77
N GLY A 227 -8.13 -11.75 23.62
CA GLY A 227 -7.73 -12.69 24.67
C GLY A 227 -7.30 -11.99 25.98
N LEU A 228 -6.68 -10.81 25.87
CA LEU A 228 -6.35 -9.97 27.02
C LEU A 228 -7.59 -9.39 27.71
N MET A 229 -8.66 -9.08 26.96
CA MET A 229 -9.93 -8.65 27.57
C MET A 229 -10.63 -9.81 28.27
N ASP A 230 -10.69 -11.00 27.65
CA ASP A 230 -11.24 -12.20 28.27
C ASP A 230 -10.52 -12.52 29.59
N GLU A 231 -9.19 -12.45 29.61
CA GLU A 231 -8.38 -12.65 30.81
C GLU A 231 -8.70 -11.62 31.89
N ARG A 232 -8.85 -10.34 31.52
CA ARG A 232 -9.20 -9.26 32.46
C ARG A 232 -10.61 -9.39 33.03
N GLU A 233 -11.54 -10.00 32.28
CA GLU A 233 -12.89 -10.31 32.73
C GLU A 233 -12.97 -11.62 33.54
N GLY A 234 -11.85 -12.35 33.69
CA GLY A 234 -11.79 -13.62 34.41
C GLY A 234 -12.28 -14.83 33.59
N LYS A 235 -12.51 -14.66 32.28
CA LYS A 235 -12.90 -15.73 31.35
C LYS A 235 -11.66 -16.50 30.89
N LEU A 236 -11.02 -17.18 31.83
CA LEU A 236 -9.70 -17.79 31.62
C LEU A 236 -9.69 -18.89 30.54
N ASP A 237 -10.78 -19.65 30.41
CA ASP A 237 -10.91 -20.67 29.36
C ASP A 237 -11.02 -20.06 27.96
N ASP A 238 -11.77 -18.97 27.81
CA ASP A 238 -11.91 -18.23 26.56
C ASP A 238 -10.56 -17.59 26.17
N ALA A 239 -9.89 -16.95 27.12
CA ALA A 239 -8.55 -16.39 26.93
C ALA A 239 -7.53 -17.46 26.49
N ARG A 240 -7.52 -18.62 27.17
CA ARG A 240 -6.67 -19.77 26.84
C ARG A 240 -6.92 -20.25 25.42
N LYS A 241 -8.19 -20.43 25.04
CA LYS A 241 -8.58 -20.80 23.67
C LYS A 241 -8.08 -19.76 22.67
N LYS A 242 -8.28 -18.47 22.96
CA LYS A 242 -7.86 -17.39 22.07
C LYS A 242 -6.34 -17.36 21.85
N TYR A 243 -5.55 -17.55 22.89
CA TYR A 243 -4.09 -17.59 22.78
C TYR A 243 -3.60 -18.79 21.96
N LEU A 244 -4.26 -19.95 22.08
CA LEU A 244 -3.96 -21.13 21.26
C LEU A 244 -4.32 -20.92 19.78
N GLU A 245 -5.45 -20.27 19.49
CA GLU A 245 -5.83 -19.85 18.13
C GLU A 245 -4.78 -18.92 17.52
N ILE A 246 -4.25 -17.97 18.30
CA ILE A 246 -3.21 -17.04 17.81
C ILE A 246 -1.94 -17.81 17.45
N ARG A 247 -1.49 -18.73 18.30
CA ARG A 247 -0.31 -19.57 18.01
C ARG A 247 -0.49 -20.37 16.71
N GLN A 248 -1.69 -20.90 16.49
CA GLN A 248 -1.97 -21.71 15.30
C GLN A 248 -2.04 -20.86 14.02
N ASN A 249 -2.71 -19.71 14.07
CA ASN A 249 -3.03 -18.92 12.88
C ASN A 249 -1.97 -17.86 12.55
N PHE A 250 -1.16 -17.46 13.54
CA PHE A 250 -0.14 -16.41 13.42
C PHE A 250 1.20 -16.84 14.04
N PRO A 251 1.74 -18.03 13.72
CA PRO A 251 2.84 -18.66 14.46
C PRO A 251 4.10 -17.77 14.59
N ASP A 252 4.44 -17.01 13.54
CA ASP A 252 5.65 -16.17 13.47
C ASP A 252 5.40 -14.71 13.86
N SER A 253 4.28 -14.41 14.53
CA SER A 253 3.92 -13.05 14.92
C SER A 253 4.34 -12.72 16.36
N LYS A 254 4.64 -11.44 16.63
CA LYS A 254 4.85 -10.94 17.99
C LYS A 254 3.61 -11.17 18.89
N ALA A 255 2.42 -11.18 18.29
CA ALA A 255 1.19 -11.48 18.99
C ALA A 255 1.15 -12.94 19.48
N SER A 256 1.67 -13.88 18.69
CA SER A 256 1.85 -15.29 19.10
C SER A 256 2.84 -15.41 20.26
N ASP A 257 4.00 -14.76 20.18
CA ASP A 257 4.97 -14.74 21.29
C ASP A 257 4.32 -14.21 22.59
N ALA A 258 3.62 -13.08 22.50
CA ALA A 258 2.92 -12.48 23.63
C ALA A 258 1.82 -13.40 24.18
N ALA A 259 1.01 -14.01 23.31
CA ALA A 259 -0.04 -14.94 23.70
C ALA A 259 0.54 -16.15 24.46
N MET A 260 1.69 -16.67 24.03
CA MET A 260 2.36 -17.78 24.71
C MET A 260 2.89 -17.40 26.09
N GLU A 261 3.39 -16.17 26.27
CA GLU A 261 3.78 -15.66 27.59
C GLU A 261 2.59 -15.46 28.53
N ARG A 262 1.41 -15.09 27.99
CA ARG A 262 0.17 -15.03 28.79
C ARG A 262 -0.32 -16.42 29.19
N LEU A 263 -0.30 -17.37 28.25
CA LEU A 263 -0.78 -18.74 28.48
C LEU A 263 -0.06 -19.45 29.62
N LYS A 264 1.24 -19.19 29.84
CA LYS A 264 2.02 -19.71 30.97
C LYS A 264 1.50 -19.25 32.34
N LYS A 265 0.75 -18.16 32.39
CA LYS A 265 0.26 -17.52 33.62
C LYS A 265 -1.19 -17.87 33.94
N ILE A 266 -1.91 -18.46 33.00
CA ILE A 266 -3.27 -18.93 33.22
C ILE A 266 -3.21 -20.28 33.95
N PRO A 267 -3.81 -20.40 35.15
CA PRO A 267 -3.82 -21.63 35.93
C PRO A 267 -4.48 -22.80 35.20
#